data_AF-A0A822ENP8-F1
#
_entry.id   AF-A0A822ENP8-F1
#
_cell.length_a   1.000
_cell.length_b   1.000
_cell.length_c   1.000
_cell.angle_alpha   90.00
_cell.angle_beta   90.00
_cell.angle_gamma   90.00
#
_symmetry.space_group_name_H-M   'P 1'
#
loop_
_entity.id
_entity.type
_entity.pdbx_description
1 polymer ?
#
loop_
_entity_poly.entity_id
_entity_poly.type
_entity_poly.pdbx_seq_one_letter_code
_entity_poly.pdbx_strand_id
1 'polypeptide(L)' 'MCCSRWNYFGTSVEYCGVRCQAGNNLFHGRCTYYYIQGEYTACGIRHSDSEYIAALNAPQFDVHTSNGNPNRNSLCNR' A
#
# COMPACT_ATOMS: atom_id res chain seq x y z
N MET A 1 8.73 0.50 9.24
CA MET A 1 7.56 1.30 8.83
C MET A 1 6.34 0.60 9.39
N CYS A 2 5.53 1.31 10.17
CA CYS A 2 4.40 0.78 10.94
C CYS A 2 3.11 1.46 10.51
N CYS A 3 1.97 0.82 10.78
CA CYS A 3 0.64 1.36 10.50
C CYS A 3 0.06 1.97 11.79
N SER A 4 -0.21 3.27 11.75
CA SER A 4 -0.93 3.97 12.81
C SER A 4 -2.39 3.49 12.90
N ARG A 5 -3.08 3.81 14.00
CA ARG A 5 -4.53 3.55 14.14
C ARG A 5 -5.42 4.23 13.08
N TRP A 6 -4.85 5.16 12.31
CA TRP A 6 -5.54 5.96 11.30
C TRP A 6 -5.19 5.52 9.86
N ASN A 7 -4.62 4.33 9.68
CA ASN A 7 -4.19 3.77 8.37
C ASN A 7 -3.09 4.57 7.65
N TYR A 8 -2.38 5.45 8.35
CA TYR A 8 -1.17 6.08 7.83
C TYR A 8 0.08 5.28 8.18
N PHE A 9 1.07 5.27 7.28
CA PHE A 9 2.35 4.58 7.46
C PHE A 9 3.49 5.53 7.82
N GLY A 10 4.39 5.10 8.69
CA GLY A 10 5.57 5.87 9.06
C GLY A 10 6.54 5.12 9.98
N THR A 11 7.57 5.81 10.46
CA THR A 11 8.63 5.20 11.30
C THR A 11 8.71 5.79 12.70
N SER A 12 7.99 6.89 12.99
CA SER A 12 7.94 7.50 14.31
C SER A 12 6.97 6.80 15.25
N VAL A 13 7.00 7.19 16.53
CA VAL A 13 6.19 6.59 17.60
C VAL A 13 4.68 6.73 17.35
N GLU A 14 4.22 7.73 16.59
CA GLU A 14 2.82 7.87 16.17
C GLU A 14 2.34 6.68 15.31
N TYR A 15 3.28 6.04 14.60
CA TYR A 15 3.02 4.90 13.73
C TYR A 15 3.36 3.57 14.39
N CYS A 16 4.39 3.53 15.24
CA CYS A 16 4.93 2.32 15.87
C CYS A 16 4.65 2.17 17.38
N GLY A 17 3.99 3.14 18.02
CA GLY A 17 3.77 3.18 19.47
C GLY A 17 2.64 2.29 19.99
N VAL A 18 2.33 2.40 21.28
CA VAL A 18 1.19 1.71 21.91
C VAL A 18 -0.11 2.20 21.25
N ARG A 19 -0.72 1.37 20.40
CA ARG A 19 -1.85 1.64 19.47
C ARG A 19 -1.48 1.79 17.98
N CYS A 20 -0.30 1.37 17.55
CA CYS A 20 -0.20 0.76 16.21
C CYS A 20 -1.28 -0.34 16.11
N GLN A 21 -1.88 -0.53 14.94
CA GLN A 21 -2.93 -1.56 14.80
C GLN A 21 -2.38 -2.85 15.43
N ALA A 22 -3.10 -3.38 16.42
CA ALA A 22 -2.74 -4.53 17.27
C ALA A 22 -3.82 -5.61 17.08
N GLY A 23 -4.14 -5.97 15.84
CA GLY A 23 -5.17 -6.94 15.49
C GLY A 23 -4.59 -8.22 14.89
N ASN A 24 -5.30 -9.34 15.03
CA ASN A 24 -4.95 -10.67 14.48
C ASN A 24 -4.78 -10.72 12.94
N ASN A 25 -5.01 -9.60 12.23
CA ASN A 25 -4.79 -9.39 10.79
C ASN A 25 -3.74 -8.29 10.54
N LEU A 26 -2.75 -8.16 11.41
CA LEU A 26 -1.60 -7.30 11.19
C LEU A 26 -0.70 -7.89 10.13
N PHE A 27 -0.71 -7.26 8.95
CA PHE A 27 0.40 -7.42 8.03
C PHE A 27 1.58 -6.60 8.55
N HIS A 28 2.55 -7.27 9.16
CA HIS A 28 3.88 -6.71 9.41
C HIS A 28 4.80 -7.11 8.25
N GLY A 29 5.42 -6.11 7.63
CA GLY A 29 6.24 -6.30 6.43
C GLY A 29 7.34 -5.26 6.31
N ARG A 30 8.17 -5.42 5.29
CA ARG A 30 9.15 -4.41 4.89
C ARG A 30 8.48 -3.44 3.93
N CYS A 31 8.81 -2.15 4.07
CA CYS A 31 8.39 -1.13 3.14
C CYS A 31 9.62 -0.45 2.56
N THR A 32 9.53 -0.08 1.30
CA THR A 32 10.45 0.81 0.60
C THR A 32 9.64 1.96 0.00
N TYR A 33 10.33 2.93 -0.59
CA TYR A 33 9.69 4.01 -1.33
C TYR A 33 10.23 4.04 -2.76
N TYR A 34 9.46 4.62 -3.67
CA TYR A 34 9.86 4.89 -5.05
C TYR A 34 9.12 6.13 -5.56
N TYR A 35 9.68 6.77 -6.59
CA TYR A 35 9.02 7.89 -7.28
C TYR A 35 8.24 7.35 -8.48
N ILE A 36 6.99 7.78 -8.62
CA ILE A 36 6.09 7.42 -9.73
C ILE A 36 6.31 8.34 -10.93
N GLN A 37 6.88 9.54 -10.71
CA GLN A 37 7.20 10.49 -11.79
C GLN A 37 5.97 10.89 -12.63
N GLY A 38 4.76 10.81 -12.08
CA GLY A 38 3.53 11.17 -12.79
C GLY A 38 2.99 10.09 -13.74
N GLU A 39 3.49 8.86 -13.66
CA GLU A 39 3.17 7.77 -14.56
C GLU A 39 1.98 6.90 -14.11
N TYR A 40 1.65 5.90 -14.92
CA TYR A 40 0.61 4.91 -14.63
C TYR A 40 1.08 3.84 -13.64
N THR A 41 0.20 3.50 -12.71
CA THR A 41 0.36 2.35 -11.81
C THR A 41 -0.20 1.07 -12.43
N ALA A 42 0.01 -0.08 -11.77
CA ALA A 42 -0.60 -1.36 -12.14
C ALA A 42 -2.13 -1.35 -12.14
N CYS A 43 -2.76 -0.36 -11.49
CA CYS A 43 -4.19 -0.14 -11.53
C CYS A 43 -4.67 0.61 -12.79
N GLY A 44 -3.76 0.99 -13.69
CA GLY A 44 -4.09 1.77 -14.88
C GLY A 44 -4.45 3.23 -14.57
N ILE A 45 -4.01 3.74 -13.42
CA ILE A 45 -4.31 5.10 -12.94
C ILE A 45 -3.00 5.86 -12.80
N ARG A 46 -3.01 7.13 -13.23
CA ARG A 46 -1.89 8.04 -13.05
C ARG A 46 -1.89 8.63 -11.66
N HIS A 47 -0.73 8.61 -11.03
CA HIS A 47 -0.50 9.27 -9.76
C HIS A 47 0.76 10.13 -9.81
N SER A 48 0.87 11.07 -8.88
CA SER A 48 2.00 11.97 -8.72
C SER A 48 2.74 11.70 -7.41
N ASP A 49 3.99 12.17 -7.32
CA ASP A 49 4.83 12.00 -6.13
C ASP A 49 4.33 12.80 -4.91
N SER A 50 3.31 13.65 -5.07
CA SER A 50 2.67 14.38 -3.98
C SER A 50 1.46 13.65 -3.36
N GLU A 51 1.10 12.47 -3.87
CA GLU A 51 -0.03 11.68 -3.36
C GLU A 51 0.44 10.57 -2.40
N TYR A 52 -0.34 10.33 -1.35
CA TYR A 52 -0.11 9.21 -0.44
C TYR A 52 -0.75 7.95 -0.99
N ILE A 53 0.03 7.14 -1.68
CA ILE A 53 -0.38 5.82 -2.19
C ILE A 53 0.63 4.73 -1.84
N ALA A 54 0.18 3.49 -1.79
CA ALA A 54 1.01 2.33 -1.47
C ALA A 54 0.96 1.30 -2.60
N ALA A 55 2.11 0.73 -2.95
CA ALA A 55 2.20 -0.41 -3.85
C ALA A 55 2.38 -1.70 -3.05
N LEU A 56 1.65 -2.75 -3.44
CA LEU A 56 1.79 -4.08 -2.89
C LEU A 56 2.79 -4.90 -3.71
N ASN A 57 3.48 -5.85 -3.08
CA ASN A 57 4.31 -6.80 -3.83
C ASN A 57 3.44 -7.75 -4.65
N ALA A 58 3.99 -8.27 -5.75
CA ALA A 58 3.27 -9.12 -6.71
C ALA A 58 2.48 -10.28 -6.05
N PRO A 59 3.05 -11.09 -5.12
CA PRO A 59 2.28 -12.15 -4.46
C PRO A 59 1.02 -11.69 -3.69
N GLN A 60 1.02 -10.49 -3.12
CA GLN A 60 -0.15 -9.95 -2.41
C GLN A 60 -1.13 -9.24 -3.36
N PHE A 61 -0.62 -8.69 -4.46
CA PHE A 61 -1.44 -8.05 -5.47
C PHE A 61 -2.12 -9.08 -6.38
N ASP A 62 -1.35 -9.99 -6.99
CA ASP A 62 -1.78 -10.84 -8.10
C ASP A 62 -2.90 -11.82 -7.75
N VAL A 63 -3.00 -12.25 -6.48
CA VAL A 63 -4.11 -13.11 -6.02
C VAL A 63 -5.48 -12.45 -6.17
N HIS A 64 -5.51 -11.13 -6.30
CA HIS A 64 -6.72 -10.33 -6.54
C HIS A 64 -6.85 -9.85 -7.99
N THR A 65 -5.91 -10.22 -8.88
CA THR A 65 -5.92 -9.87 -10.30
C THR A 65 -6.84 -10.83 -11.06
N SER A 66 -8.00 -10.32 -11.49
CA SER A 66 -8.95 -11.11 -12.28
C SER A 66 -8.49 -11.18 -13.75
N ASN A 67 -8.55 -12.38 -14.35
CA ASN A 67 -8.23 -12.63 -15.76
C ASN A 67 -6.84 -12.14 -16.21
N GLY A 68 -5.87 -12.07 -15.29
CA GLY A 68 -4.51 -11.64 -15.59
C GLY A 68 -4.37 -10.15 -15.94
N ASN A 69 -5.42 -9.35 -15.81
CA ASN A 69 -5.38 -7.90 -16.06
C ASN A 69 -5.23 -7.12 -14.74
N PRO A 70 -4.03 -6.57 -14.43
CA PRO A 70 -3.78 -5.89 -13.16
C PRO A 70 -4.64 -4.64 -12.96
N ASN A 71 -5.11 -4.00 -14.05
CA ASN A 71 -6.01 -2.85 -13.97
C ASN A 71 -7.41 -3.23 -13.43
N ARG A 72 -7.73 -4.52 -13.37
CA ARG A 72 -8.99 -5.06 -12.82
C ARG A 72 -8.80 -5.70 -11.44
N ASN A 73 -7.69 -5.41 -10.78
CA ASN A 73 -7.43 -5.93 -9.44
C ASN A 73 -8.41 -5.32 -8.42
N SER A 74 -9.01 -6.15 -7.57
CA SER A 74 -9.99 -5.68 -6.57
C SER A 74 -9.41 -4.76 -5.48
N LEU A 75 -8.08 -4.64 -5.39
CA LEU A 75 -7.38 -3.78 -4.44
C LEU A 75 -7.08 -2.37 -4.99
N CYS A 76 -7.36 -2.11 -6.27
CA CYS A 76 -7.18 -0.77 -6.83
C CYS A 76 -8.11 0.26 -6.16
N ASN A 77 -7.56 1.43 -5.82
CA ASN A 77 -8.25 2.55 -5.14
C ASN A 77 -8.85 2.20 -3.77
N ARG A 78 -8.13 1.43 -2.95
CA ARG A 78 -8.52 1.09 -1.58
C ARG A 78 -7.55 1.62 -0.54
#